data_AF-A0A7S1JNY8-F1
#
_entry.id   AF-A0A7S1JNY8-F1
#
_cell.length_a   1.000
_cell.length_b   1.000
_cell.length_c   1.000
_cell.angle_alpha   90.00
_cell.angle_beta   90.00
_cell.angle_gamma   90.00
#
_symmetry.space_group_name_H-M   'P 1'
#
loop_
_entity.id
_entity.type
_entity.pdbx_description
1 polymer ?
#
loop_
_entity_poly.entity_id
_entity_poly.type
_entity_poly.pdbx_seq_one_letter_code
_entity_poly.pdbx_strand_id
1 'polypeptide(L)'
;ELDQQQQGEEQHGEELGEGRSRHIRNYKATIGVLLRSGAAPSIARMPTATEGDRLSRGMVLTEYATVLSELSEVVMSAINAALAPQRDHSMLLARLLPLAPHHDGAHPHPSPSNMAFGPHEAEAIAWKIGAFLHEPPAAVAAIDQYLIGESVLRRRVKAAVGHFVKSAATHT
;
A
#
# COMPACT_ATOMS: atom_id res chain seq x y z
N GLU A 1 29.19 22.56 47.06
CA GLU A 1 30.05 21.84 46.10
C GLU A 1 29.48 20.48 45.66
N LEU A 2 28.69 19.78 46.49
CA LEU A 2 28.05 18.50 46.11
C LEU A 2 26.97 18.62 45.00
N ASP A 3 26.23 19.73 44.92
CA ASP A 3 25.19 19.93 43.89
C ASP A 3 25.73 20.10 42.46
N GLN A 4 26.91 20.68 42.29
CA GLN A 4 27.49 20.88 40.95
C GLN A 4 28.05 19.58 40.36
N GLN A 5 28.42 18.63 41.22
CA GLN A 5 28.96 17.34 40.79
C GLN A 5 27.83 16.37 40.38
N GLN A 6 26.67 16.45 41.04
CA GLN A 6 25.48 15.68 40.70
C GLN A 6 24.81 16.17 39.40
N GLN A 7 24.75 17.48 39.17
CA GLN A 7 24.23 18.05 37.92
C GLN A 7 25.10 17.71 36.70
N GLY A 8 26.42 17.58 36.89
CA GLY A 8 27.34 17.15 35.82
C GLY A 8 27.17 15.68 35.42
N GLU A 9 26.89 14.79 36.37
CA GLU A 9 26.66 13.35 36.09
C GLU A 9 25.30 13.09 35.44
N GLU A 10 24.25 13.83 35.82
CA GLU A 10 22.92 13.74 35.20
C GLU A 10 22.93 14.29 33.76
N GLN A 11 23.54 15.45 33.51
CA GLN A 11 23.67 16.01 32.16
C GLN A 11 24.52 15.13 31.24
N HIS A 12 25.60 14.53 31.77
CA HIS A 12 26.43 13.62 30.98
C HIS A 12 25.73 12.29 30.69
N GLY A 13 24.92 11.78 31.63
CA GLY A 13 24.06 10.61 31.44
C GLY A 13 22.94 10.82 30.43
N GLU A 14 22.32 12.01 30.44
CA GLU A 14 21.29 12.41 29.46
C GLU A 14 21.88 12.57 28.05
N GLU A 15 23.01 13.26 27.90
CA GLU A 15 23.66 13.48 26.60
C GLU A 15 24.15 12.16 25.97
N LEU A 16 24.68 11.24 26.78
CA LEU A 16 25.03 9.88 26.35
C LEU A 16 23.79 9.04 25.99
N GLY A 17 22.68 9.21 26.73
CA GLY A 17 21.40 8.56 26.48
C GLY A 17 20.74 9.01 25.16
N GLU A 18 20.79 10.32 24.88
CA GLU A 18 20.31 10.91 23.63
C GLU A 18 21.14 10.45 22.43
N GLY A 19 22.47 10.48 22.56
CA GLY A 19 23.38 9.98 21.53
C GLY A 19 23.11 8.51 21.18
N ARG A 20 23.00 7.65 22.19
CA ARG A 20 22.70 6.22 22.00
C ARG A 20 21.33 6.00 21.35
N SER A 21 20.31 6.74 21.77
CA SER A 21 18.96 6.65 21.21
C SER A 21 18.93 7.05 19.73
N ARG A 22 19.69 8.09 19.37
CA ARG A 22 19.87 8.52 17.98
C ARG A 22 20.56 7.44 17.14
N HIS A 23 21.61 6.82 17.65
CA HIS A 23 22.29 5.73 16.95
C HIS A 23 21.37 4.53 16.70
N ILE A 24 20.59 4.10 17.69
CA ILE A 24 19.63 3.01 17.54
C ILE A 24 18.62 3.34 16.43
N ARG A 25 18.06 4.56 16.43
CA ARG A 25 17.12 5.02 15.40
C ARG A 25 17.76 4.98 14.01
N ASN A 26 19.00 5.43 13.88
CA ASN A 26 19.74 5.42 12.61
C ASN A 26 20.00 3.99 12.11
N TYR A 27 20.33 3.06 13.00
CA TYR A 27 20.51 1.65 12.63
C TYR A 27 19.20 1.03 12.14
N LYS A 28 18.10 1.25 12.86
CA LYS A 28 16.77 0.78 12.43
C LYS A 28 16.38 1.33 11.05
N ALA A 29 16.57 2.63 10.84
CA ALA A 29 16.31 3.26 9.55
C ALA A 29 17.16 2.65 8.43
N THR A 30 18.46 2.42 8.69
CA THR A 30 19.38 1.80 7.73
C THR A 30 18.96 0.37 7.41
N ILE A 31 18.62 -0.42 8.42
CA ILE A 31 18.11 -1.79 8.25
C ILE A 31 16.83 -1.78 7.41
N GLY A 32 15.88 -0.90 7.73
CA GLY A 32 14.63 -0.75 6.97
C GLY A 32 14.86 -0.43 5.50
N VAL A 33 15.75 0.51 5.19
CA VAL A 33 16.13 0.87 3.80
C VAL A 33 16.72 -0.35 3.08
N LEU A 34 17.64 -1.09 3.71
CA LEU A 34 18.23 -2.30 3.12
C LEU A 34 17.19 -3.41 2.90
N LEU A 35 16.25 -3.58 3.81
CA LEU A 35 15.20 -4.58 3.67
C LEU A 35 14.23 -4.23 2.54
N ARG A 36 13.81 -2.96 2.44
CA ARG A 36 13.00 -2.44 1.32
C ARG A 36 13.74 -2.54 -0.01
N SER A 37 15.08 -2.49 -0.01
CA SER A 37 15.92 -2.74 -1.19
C SER A 37 16.09 -4.21 -1.58
N GLY A 38 15.54 -5.13 -0.78
CA GLY A 38 15.54 -6.56 -1.06
C GLY A 38 16.64 -7.35 -0.36
N ALA A 39 17.26 -6.82 0.70
CA ALA A 39 18.28 -7.53 1.47
C ALA A 39 17.76 -8.63 2.39
N ALA A 40 16.44 -8.88 2.46
CA ALA A 40 15.85 -9.91 3.31
C ALA A 40 16.49 -11.32 3.18
N PRO A 41 16.92 -11.81 2.00
CA PRO A 41 17.63 -13.09 1.89
C PRO A 41 18.95 -13.15 2.68
N SER A 42 19.58 -12.01 2.96
CA SER A 42 20.81 -11.94 3.76
C SER A 42 20.59 -12.29 5.23
N ILE A 43 19.35 -12.20 5.74
CA ILE A 43 19.00 -12.60 7.13
C ILE A 43 19.31 -14.09 7.37
N ALA A 44 19.12 -14.92 6.35
CA ALA A 44 19.42 -16.35 6.42
C ALA A 44 20.93 -16.64 6.50
N ARG A 45 21.77 -15.68 6.10
CA ARG A 45 23.25 -15.77 6.13
C ARG A 45 23.85 -15.12 7.37
N MET A 46 23.04 -14.48 8.21
CA MET A 46 23.54 -13.88 9.45
C MET A 46 24.02 -14.97 10.41
N PRO A 47 25.17 -14.79 11.08
CA PRO A 47 25.64 -15.73 12.09
C PRO A 47 24.62 -15.93 13.22
N THR A 48 24.71 -17.08 13.88
CA THR A 48 23.87 -17.45 15.04
C THR A 48 24.67 -18.15 16.15
N ALA A 49 26.01 -18.16 15.99
CA ALA A 49 26.92 -18.93 16.81
C ALA A 49 27.07 -18.34 18.22
N THR A 50 27.13 -17.01 18.32
CA THR A 50 27.23 -16.30 19.59
C THR A 50 25.90 -15.66 19.99
N GLU A 51 25.75 -15.34 21.28
CA GLU A 51 24.58 -14.59 21.75
C GLU A 51 24.51 -13.19 21.12
N GLY A 52 25.65 -12.53 20.93
CA GLY A 52 25.72 -11.25 20.21
C GLY A 52 25.21 -11.36 18.77
N ASP A 53 25.53 -12.46 18.07
CA ASP A 53 25.01 -12.71 16.72
C ASP A 53 23.49 -12.90 16.73
N ARG A 54 22.98 -13.66 17.70
CA ARG A 54 21.53 -13.91 17.84
C ARG A 54 20.77 -12.64 18.15
N LEU A 55 21.30 -11.78 19.03
CA LEU A 55 20.71 -10.48 19.35
C LEU A 55 20.71 -9.56 18.12
N SER A 56 21.81 -9.52 17.37
CA SER A 56 21.92 -8.74 16.13
C SER A 56 20.93 -9.22 15.07
N ARG A 57 20.82 -10.55 14.89
CA ARG A 57 19.84 -11.16 13.98
C ARG A 57 18.41 -10.92 14.45
N GLY A 58 18.15 -10.98 15.75
CA GLY A 58 16.86 -10.66 16.36
C GLY A 58 16.42 -9.23 16.07
N MET A 59 17.36 -8.27 16.13
CA MET A 59 17.08 -6.88 15.78
C MET A 59 16.65 -6.74 14.31
N VAL A 60 17.37 -7.37 13.37
CA VAL A 60 17.00 -7.33 11.95
C VAL A 60 15.66 -8.01 11.68
N LEU A 61 15.37 -9.13 12.36
CA LEU A 61 14.07 -9.80 12.23
C LEU A 61 12.90 -8.94 12.72
N THR A 62 13.09 -8.21 13.81
CA THR A 62 12.08 -7.26 14.30
C THR A 62 11.81 -6.17 13.28
N GLU A 63 12.86 -5.56 12.71
CA GLU A 63 12.69 -4.54 11.66
C GLU A 63 12.08 -5.13 10.37
N TYR A 64 12.40 -6.39 10.04
CA TYR A 64 11.78 -7.07 8.91
C TYR A 64 10.28 -7.28 9.10
N ALA A 65 9.83 -7.65 10.31
CA ALA A 65 8.41 -7.71 10.63
C ALA A 65 7.74 -6.34 10.46
N THR A 66 8.36 -5.26 10.94
CA THR A 66 7.85 -3.89 10.76
C THR A 66 7.72 -3.52 9.27
N VAL A 67 8.74 -3.79 8.46
CA VAL A 67 8.69 -3.53 7.01
C VAL A 67 7.57 -4.32 6.33
N LEU A 68 7.32 -5.56 6.74
CA LEU A 68 6.21 -6.35 6.18
C LEU A 68 4.83 -5.79 6.57
N SER A 69 4.66 -5.36 7.82
CA SER A 69 3.41 -4.72 8.27
C SER A 69 3.15 -3.40 7.55
N GLU A 70 4.17 -2.55 7.39
CA GLU A 70 4.04 -1.33 6.60
C GLU A 70 3.74 -1.63 5.12
N LEU A 71 4.40 -2.64 4.55
CA LEU A 71 4.16 -3.05 3.16
C LEU A 71 2.70 -3.47 2.95
N SER A 72 2.08 -4.19 3.89
CA SER A 72 0.67 -4.55 3.78
C SER A 72 -0.24 -3.32 3.75
N GLU A 73 0.04 -2.32 4.59
CA GLU A 73 -0.73 -1.07 4.60
C GLU A 73 -0.56 -0.29 3.28
N VAL A 74 0.68 -0.20 2.78
CA VAL A 74 0.96 0.45 1.50
C VAL A 74 0.27 -0.28 0.35
N VAL A 75 0.30 -1.61 0.32
CA VAL A 75 -0.38 -2.42 -0.71
C VAL A 75 -1.88 -2.19 -0.67
N MET A 76 -2.51 -2.22 0.51
CA MET A 76 -3.95 -2.00 0.64
C MET A 76 -4.35 -0.58 0.23
N SER A 77 -3.57 0.42 0.65
CA SER A 77 -3.76 1.82 0.25
C SER A 77 -3.65 1.97 -1.27
N ALA A 78 -2.62 1.40 -1.89
CA ALA A 78 -2.37 1.44 -3.32
C ALA A 78 -3.51 0.80 -4.14
N ILE A 79 -4.00 -0.37 -3.70
CA ILE A 79 -5.14 -1.06 -4.33
C ILE A 79 -6.40 -0.21 -4.24
N ASN A 80 -6.69 0.34 -3.05
CA ASN A 80 -7.88 1.16 -2.85
C ASN A 80 -7.83 2.44 -3.68
N ALA A 81 -6.68 3.10 -3.74
CA ALA A 81 -6.48 4.28 -4.58
C ALA A 81 -6.70 3.96 -6.07
N ALA A 82 -6.13 2.85 -6.57
CA ALA A 82 -6.28 2.47 -7.96
C ALA A 82 -7.71 2.04 -8.36
N LEU A 83 -8.49 1.52 -7.41
CA LEU A 83 -9.89 1.13 -7.65
C LEU A 83 -10.89 2.24 -7.32
N ALA A 84 -10.48 3.31 -6.64
CA ALA A 84 -11.39 4.39 -6.22
C ALA A 84 -12.11 5.04 -7.42
N PRO A 85 -11.43 5.43 -8.53
CA PRO A 85 -12.12 6.04 -9.66
C PRO A 85 -13.19 5.11 -10.26
N GLN A 86 -12.88 3.81 -10.38
CA GLN A 86 -13.82 2.80 -10.85
C GLN A 86 -15.05 2.69 -9.94
N ARG A 87 -14.84 2.58 -8.61
CA ARG A 87 -15.91 2.47 -7.61
C ARG A 87 -16.81 3.70 -7.57
N ASP A 88 -16.22 4.89 -7.57
CA ASP A 88 -16.94 6.16 -7.49
C ASP A 88 -17.82 6.39 -8.72
N HIS A 89 -17.28 6.13 -9.92
CA HIS A 89 -18.05 6.27 -11.16
C HIS A 89 -19.11 5.19 -11.29
N SER A 90 -18.82 3.95 -10.90
CA SER A 90 -19.83 2.88 -10.89
C SER A 90 -20.98 3.24 -9.95
N MET A 91 -20.69 3.75 -8.75
CA MET A 91 -21.71 4.18 -7.79
C MET A 91 -22.56 5.33 -8.34
N LEU A 92 -21.94 6.29 -9.04
CA LEU A 92 -22.67 7.39 -9.69
C LEU A 92 -23.58 6.88 -10.81
N LEU A 93 -23.04 6.06 -11.72
CA LEU A 93 -23.79 5.52 -12.85
C LEU A 93 -24.95 4.62 -12.41
N ALA A 94 -24.76 3.80 -11.38
CA ALA A 94 -25.83 2.95 -10.83
C ALA A 94 -27.03 3.76 -10.34
N ARG A 95 -26.83 5.02 -9.92
CA ARG A 95 -27.90 5.95 -9.51
C ARG A 95 -28.51 6.72 -10.67
N LEU A 96 -27.73 7.01 -11.72
CA LEU A 96 -28.18 7.80 -12.86
C LEU A 96 -28.90 6.96 -13.91
N LEU A 97 -28.45 5.72 -14.14
CA LEU A 97 -29.02 4.83 -15.16
C LEU A 97 -30.53 4.58 -14.98
N PRO A 98 -31.07 4.36 -13.77
CA PRO A 98 -32.52 4.24 -13.58
C PRO A 98 -33.31 5.52 -13.87
N LEU A 99 -32.65 6.68 -13.91
CA LEU A 99 -33.27 7.99 -14.14
C LEU A 99 -33.12 8.46 -15.60
N ALA A 100 -32.32 7.76 -16.41
CA ALA A 100 -32.05 8.14 -17.78
C ALA A 100 -33.31 7.94 -18.63
N PRO A 101 -33.80 8.95 -19.38
CA PRO A 101 -34.90 8.76 -20.32
C PRO A 101 -34.50 7.78 -21.43
N HIS A 102 -35.34 6.79 -21.68
CA HIS A 102 -35.15 5.85 -22.78
C HIS A 102 -35.93 6.29 -24.01
N HIS A 103 -35.32 6.16 -25.18
CA HIS A 103 -35.90 6.49 -26.47
C HIS A 103 -35.78 5.28 -27.40
N ASP A 104 -36.72 4.35 -27.31
CA ASP A 104 -36.70 3.06 -28.02
C ASP A 104 -37.62 3.02 -29.26
N GLY A 105 -38.26 4.15 -29.60
CA GLY A 105 -39.05 4.26 -30.84
C GLY A 105 -38.21 4.04 -32.11
N ALA A 106 -38.84 3.46 -33.14
CA ALA A 106 -38.18 3.18 -34.42
C ALA A 106 -37.66 4.45 -35.10
N HIS A 107 -36.45 4.40 -35.69
CA HIS A 107 -35.97 5.46 -36.56
C HIS A 107 -36.98 5.73 -37.70
N PRO A 108 -37.27 7.00 -38.05
CA PRO A 108 -36.64 8.24 -37.61
C PRO A 108 -37.29 8.90 -36.38
N HIS A 109 -38.24 8.25 -35.71
CA HIS A 109 -39.05 8.83 -34.64
C HIS A 109 -38.84 8.11 -33.29
N PRO A 110 -37.69 8.32 -32.62
CA PRO A 110 -37.51 7.85 -31.27
C PRO A 110 -38.61 8.43 -30.36
N SER A 111 -39.35 7.57 -29.66
CA SER A 111 -40.40 7.94 -28.72
C SER A 111 -39.92 7.67 -27.30
N PRO A 112 -40.24 8.53 -26.31
CA PRO A 112 -39.90 8.26 -24.91
C PRO A 112 -40.58 6.98 -24.42
N SER A 113 -39.85 6.11 -23.72
CA SER A 113 -40.42 4.96 -23.02
C SER A 113 -40.16 5.02 -21.52
N ASN A 114 -41.05 4.38 -20.77
CA ASN A 114 -40.91 4.17 -19.32
C ASN A 114 -39.95 3.01 -18.99
N MET A 115 -39.22 2.49 -19.99
CA MET A 115 -38.16 1.54 -19.72
C MET A 115 -37.13 2.27 -18.87
N ALA A 116 -36.65 1.64 -17.81
CA ALA A 116 -35.60 2.14 -16.95
C ALA A 116 -34.77 0.94 -16.51
N PHE A 117 -33.46 1.13 -16.38
CA PHE A 117 -32.61 0.07 -15.84
C PHE A 117 -33.01 -0.23 -14.40
N GLY A 118 -33.30 -1.50 -14.10
CA GLY A 118 -33.55 -1.94 -12.73
C GLY A 118 -32.31 -1.76 -11.85
N PRO A 119 -32.43 -1.68 -10.50
CA PRO A 119 -31.28 -1.42 -9.62
C PRO A 119 -30.07 -2.33 -9.87
N HIS A 120 -30.29 -3.65 -10.01
CA HIS A 120 -29.22 -4.61 -10.29
C HIS A 120 -28.66 -4.53 -11.71
N GLU A 121 -29.51 -4.17 -12.69
CA GLU A 121 -29.08 -4.00 -14.08
C GLU A 121 -28.22 -2.74 -14.22
N ALA A 122 -28.66 -1.64 -13.60
CA ALA A 122 -27.92 -0.39 -13.50
C ALA A 122 -26.57 -0.60 -12.80
N GLU A 123 -26.53 -1.32 -11.67
CA GLU A 123 -25.28 -1.69 -10.99
C GLU A 123 -24.33 -2.49 -11.89
N ALA A 124 -24.84 -3.51 -12.59
CA ALA A 124 -24.02 -4.35 -13.46
C ALA A 124 -23.46 -3.57 -14.67
N ILE A 125 -24.28 -2.74 -15.30
CA ILE A 125 -23.86 -1.86 -16.41
C ILE A 125 -22.86 -0.83 -15.91
N ALA A 126 -23.16 -0.17 -14.79
CA ALA A 126 -22.30 0.82 -14.17
C ALA A 126 -20.93 0.24 -13.82
N TRP A 127 -20.88 -0.98 -13.27
CA TRP A 127 -19.63 -1.67 -12.96
C TRP A 127 -18.82 -1.98 -14.23
N LYS A 128 -19.47 -2.46 -15.29
CA LYS A 128 -18.82 -2.71 -16.59
C LYS A 128 -18.25 -1.45 -17.22
N ILE A 129 -18.97 -0.32 -17.13
CA ILE A 129 -18.48 0.98 -17.61
C ILE A 129 -17.34 1.47 -16.72
N GLY A 130 -17.52 1.41 -15.39
CA GLY A 130 -16.52 1.82 -14.42
C GLY A 130 -15.21 1.03 -14.52
N ALA A 131 -15.27 -0.23 -14.96
CA ALA A 131 -14.10 -1.07 -15.21
C ALA A 131 -13.07 -0.45 -16.17
N PHE A 132 -13.43 0.54 -16.99
CA PHE A 132 -12.47 1.26 -17.83
C PHE A 132 -11.69 2.37 -17.10
N LEU A 133 -12.09 2.70 -15.86
CA LEU A 133 -11.60 3.87 -15.13
C LEU A 133 -10.64 3.52 -13.99
N HIS A 134 -10.38 2.24 -13.72
CA HIS A 134 -9.38 1.85 -12.73
C HIS A 134 -7.97 2.28 -13.15
N GLU A 135 -7.09 2.54 -12.18
CA GLU A 135 -5.74 3.06 -12.42
C GLU A 135 -4.62 2.10 -11.94
N PRO A 136 -4.39 0.95 -12.62
CA PRO A 136 -3.30 0.04 -12.27
C PRO A 136 -1.93 0.71 -12.13
N PRO A 137 -1.53 1.68 -13.00
CA PRO A 137 -0.24 2.35 -12.86
C PRO A 137 -0.07 3.09 -11.53
N ALA A 138 -1.15 3.64 -10.96
CA ALA A 138 -1.09 4.36 -9.69
C ALA A 138 -0.72 3.41 -8.53
N ALA A 139 -1.32 2.22 -8.49
CA ALA A 139 -0.97 1.21 -7.49
C ALA A 139 0.50 0.77 -7.63
N VAL A 140 0.95 0.55 -8.87
CA VAL A 140 2.34 0.14 -9.16
C VAL A 140 3.34 1.21 -8.73
N ALA A 141 3.03 2.49 -8.97
CA ALA A 141 3.86 3.62 -8.55
C ALA A 141 3.97 3.74 -7.02
N ALA A 142 2.88 3.50 -6.28
CA ALA A 142 2.92 3.48 -4.81
C ALA A 142 3.82 2.37 -4.27
N ILE A 143 3.79 1.17 -4.88
CA ILE A 143 4.72 0.08 -4.53
C ILE A 143 6.17 0.47 -4.82
N ASP A 144 6.42 1.16 -5.93
CA ASP A 144 7.77 1.62 -6.30
C ASP A 144 8.35 2.66 -5.33
N GLN A 145 7.50 3.45 -4.68
CA GLN A 145 7.93 4.40 -3.66
C GLN A 145 8.35 3.72 -2.36
N TYR A 146 7.69 2.61 -2.00
CA TYR A 146 7.97 1.89 -0.76
C TYR A 146 9.10 0.84 -0.92
N LEU A 147 8.99 -0.03 -1.92
CA LEU A 147 10.02 -1.03 -2.23
C LEU A 147 11.04 -0.44 -3.19
N ILE A 148 12.14 0.03 -2.63
CA ILE A 148 13.22 0.69 -3.38
C ILE A 148 14.13 -0.34 -4.09
N GLY A 149 14.84 0.08 -5.14
CA GLY A 149 15.79 -0.78 -5.86
C GLY A 149 15.16 -1.92 -6.67
N GLU A 150 15.97 -2.62 -7.46
CA GLU A 150 15.51 -3.72 -8.32
C GLU A 150 15.62 -5.06 -7.59
N SER A 151 14.55 -5.43 -6.87
CA SER A 151 14.48 -6.69 -6.12
C SER A 151 13.44 -7.66 -6.69
N VAL A 152 13.63 -8.97 -6.42
CA VAL A 152 12.63 -10.01 -6.76
C VAL A 152 11.33 -9.77 -6.01
N LEU A 153 11.40 -9.33 -4.75
CA LEU A 153 10.23 -9.00 -3.93
C LEU A 153 9.40 -7.89 -4.59
N ARG A 154 10.04 -6.77 -4.96
CA ARG A 154 9.39 -5.65 -5.65
C ARG A 154 8.67 -6.11 -6.91
N ARG A 155 9.35 -6.86 -7.79
CA ARG A 155 8.75 -7.37 -9.03
C ARG A 155 7.53 -8.27 -8.76
N ARG A 156 7.61 -9.16 -7.78
CA ARG A 156 6.49 -10.05 -7.40
C ARG A 156 5.30 -9.27 -6.84
N VAL A 157 5.55 -8.33 -5.92
CA VAL A 157 4.49 -7.50 -5.32
C VAL A 157 3.83 -6.63 -6.39
N LYS A 158 4.61 -5.96 -7.26
CA LYS A 158 4.06 -5.16 -8.38
C LYS A 158 3.17 -6.00 -9.30
N ALA A 159 3.65 -7.19 -9.69
CA ALA A 159 2.88 -8.08 -10.56
C ALA A 159 1.58 -8.55 -9.88
N ALA A 160 1.65 -8.94 -8.61
CA ALA A 160 0.47 -9.38 -7.84
C ALA A 160 -0.55 -8.24 -7.66
N VAL A 161 -0.11 -7.05 -7.29
CA VAL A 161 -0.98 -5.87 -7.12
C VAL A 161 -1.61 -5.46 -8.45
N GLY A 162 -0.81 -5.36 -9.52
CA GLY A 162 -1.33 -5.03 -10.85
C GLY A 162 -2.36 -6.06 -11.35
N HIS A 163 -2.09 -7.35 -11.14
CA HIS A 163 -3.04 -8.41 -11.45
C HIS A 163 -4.31 -8.29 -10.60
N PHE A 164 -4.18 -8.09 -9.29
CA PHE A 164 -5.33 -7.95 -8.39
C PHE A 164 -6.23 -6.78 -8.79
N VAL A 165 -5.68 -5.59 -9.01
CA VAL A 165 -6.44 -4.40 -9.42
C VAL A 165 -7.18 -4.66 -10.73
N LYS A 166 -6.49 -5.24 -11.73
CA LYS A 166 -7.11 -5.58 -13.01
C LYS A 166 -8.24 -6.60 -12.85
N SER A 167 -8.01 -7.69 -12.11
CA SER A 167 -9.02 -8.71 -11.87
C SER A 167 -10.21 -8.17 -11.10
N ALA A 168 -9.99 -7.37 -10.06
CA ALA A 168 -11.04 -6.76 -9.26
C ALA A 168 -11.93 -5.80 -10.07
N ALA A 169 -11.35 -5.07 -11.02
CA ALA A 169 -12.12 -4.16 -11.88
C ALA A 169 -12.87 -4.88 -13.01
N THR A 170 -12.29 -5.94 -13.58
CA THR A 170 -12.76 -6.49 -14.88
C THR A 170 -13.40 -7.87 -14.81
N HIS A 171 -13.20 -8.61 -13.72
CA HIS A 171 -13.76 -9.96 -13.60
C HIS A 171 -15.10 -9.92 -12.86
N THR A 172 -16.19 -9.90 -13.63
CA THR A 172 -17.58 -10.02 -13.16
C THR A 172 -18.23 -11.27 -13.72
#